data_AF-A0A2M9EG03-F1
#
_entry.id   AF-A0A2M9EG03-F1
#
_cell.length_a   1.000
_cell.length_b   1.000
_cell.length_c   1.000
_cell.angle_alpha   90.00
_cell.angle_beta   90.00
_cell.angle_gamma   90.00
#
_symmetry.space_group_name_H-M   'P 1'
#
loop_
_entity.id
_entity.type
_entity.pdbx_description
1 polymer ?
#
loop_
_entity_poly.entity_id
_entity_poly.type
_entity_poly.pdbx_seq_one_letter_code
_entity_poly.pdbx_strand_id
1 'polypeptide(L)'
;MVVALAALVSLSACDKLQGVVSSGKSNGSDAIAAAQQRTEDVGKTDPLLENPQVGDLYAAKLSAISAIGFSDARNNNTDEEVFGLLKVVEVKADSVVVITENSGWPNARGARNDLRGDLKNIGWDEEERIILKRQELPALMANGDIIETRRL
;
A
#
# COMPACT_ATOMS: atom_id res chain seq x y z
N MET A 1 -47.34 -25.76 4.85
CA MET A 1 -47.99 -25.09 6.00
C MET A 1 -47.47 -25.79 7.25
N VAL A 2 -46.53 -25.23 8.01
CA VAL A 2 -46.69 -24.52 9.32
C VAL A 2 -45.25 -24.51 9.91
N VAL A 3 -44.69 -23.50 10.61
CA VAL A 3 -45.02 -22.09 10.91
C VAL A 3 -43.68 -21.33 11.12
N ALA A 4 -43.69 -19.99 11.17
CA ALA A 4 -42.50 -19.16 11.38
C ALA A 4 -42.01 -19.09 12.84
N LEU A 5 -40.76 -18.64 13.06
CA LEU A 5 -40.43 -17.82 14.23
C LEU A 5 -39.27 -16.86 13.92
N ALA A 6 -39.39 -15.61 14.36
CA ALA A 6 -38.37 -14.56 14.25
C ALA A 6 -37.67 -14.35 15.61
N ALA A 7 -36.45 -13.84 15.58
CA ALA A 7 -35.79 -13.28 16.76
C ALA A 7 -35.09 -11.96 16.37
N LEU A 8 -35.63 -10.84 16.84
CA LEU A 8 -34.94 -9.56 16.83
C LEU A 8 -33.91 -9.54 17.96
N VAL A 9 -32.77 -8.88 17.73
CA VAL A 9 -31.95 -8.31 18.81
C VAL A 9 -31.75 -6.83 18.51
N SER A 10 -32.52 -6.00 19.21
CA SER A 10 -32.30 -4.56 19.27
C SER A 10 -31.41 -4.24 20.46
N LEU A 11 -30.38 -3.41 20.27
CA LEU A 11 -29.69 -2.77 21.39
C LEU A 11 -29.70 -1.25 21.19
N SER A 12 -30.29 -0.55 22.14
CA SER A 12 -30.51 0.89 22.12
C SER A 12 -29.35 1.65 22.76
N ALA A 13 -28.94 2.76 22.17
CA ALA A 13 -28.49 3.96 22.89
C ALA A 13 -28.58 5.18 21.97
N CYS A 14 -29.62 5.99 22.11
CA CYS A 14 -29.54 7.40 21.77
C CYS A 14 -28.98 8.14 22.98
N ASP A 15 -27.98 8.98 22.82
CA ASP A 15 -27.94 10.20 23.62
C ASP A 15 -27.43 11.40 22.81
N LYS A 16 -27.81 12.60 23.25
CA LYS A 16 -27.79 13.83 22.48
C LYS A 16 -26.53 14.64 22.76
N LEU A 17 -25.96 15.22 21.71
CA LEU A 17 -25.37 16.55 21.79
C LEU A 17 -25.71 17.36 20.53
N GLN A 18 -26.41 18.47 20.72
CA GLN A 18 -26.70 19.46 19.68
C GLN A 18 -25.65 20.56 19.72
N GLY A 19 -25.15 20.98 18.55
CA GLY A 19 -24.01 21.91 18.46
C GLY A 19 -23.85 22.60 17.09
N VAL A 20 -24.94 23.15 16.55
CA VAL A 20 -24.98 24.33 15.65
C VAL A 20 -24.05 24.38 14.39
N VAL A 21 -24.70 24.09 13.25
CA VAL A 21 -24.52 24.60 11.86
C VAL A 21 -23.13 24.98 11.29
N SER A 22 -22.80 24.38 10.14
CA SER A 22 -22.89 25.09 8.83
C SER A 22 -22.88 24.17 7.61
N SER A 23 -23.88 24.40 6.74
CA SER A 23 -23.98 24.10 5.29
C SER A 23 -22.90 23.24 4.60
N GLY A 24 -23.31 22.05 4.13
CA GLY A 24 -22.56 21.24 3.16
C GLY A 24 -23.43 20.13 2.57
N LYS A 25 -24.20 20.42 1.52
CA LYS A 25 -25.08 19.44 0.85
C LYS A 25 -24.29 18.69 -0.23
N SER A 26 -23.76 17.52 0.11
CA SER A 26 -23.35 16.48 -0.85
C SER A 26 -23.97 15.15 -0.45
N ASN A 27 -24.26 14.30 -1.44
CA ASN A 27 -25.19 13.19 -1.26
C ASN A 27 -24.53 11.99 -0.56
N GLY A 28 -25.30 11.29 0.28
CA GLY A 28 -24.88 10.04 0.91
C GLY A 28 -24.61 8.89 -0.08
N SER A 29 -24.83 9.10 -1.39
CA SER A 29 -24.40 8.23 -2.49
C SER A 29 -22.89 8.11 -2.59
N ASP A 30 -22.15 9.18 -2.29
CA ASP A 30 -20.74 9.28 -2.66
C ASP A 30 -19.86 8.53 -1.63
N ALA A 31 -20.28 8.53 -0.37
CA ALA A 31 -19.65 7.77 0.71
C ALA A 31 -19.90 6.26 0.59
N ILE A 32 -21.10 5.84 0.15
CA ILE A 32 -21.38 4.42 -0.09
C ILE A 32 -20.73 3.94 -1.39
N ALA A 33 -20.69 4.76 -2.46
CA ALA A 33 -19.92 4.44 -3.67
C ALA A 33 -18.43 4.28 -3.35
N ALA A 34 -17.83 5.19 -2.58
CA ALA A 34 -16.43 5.08 -2.15
C ALA A 34 -16.18 3.89 -1.19
N ALA A 35 -17.19 3.40 -0.47
CA ALA A 35 -17.08 2.19 0.35
C ALA A 35 -17.24 0.90 -0.49
N GLN A 36 -18.20 0.88 -1.42
CA GLN A 36 -18.43 -0.24 -2.34
C GLN A 36 -17.25 -0.41 -3.30
N GLN A 37 -16.70 0.69 -3.82
CA GLN A 37 -15.51 0.70 -4.68
C GLN A 37 -14.23 0.27 -3.94
N ARG A 38 -14.15 0.41 -2.61
CA ARG A 38 -13.11 -0.22 -1.77
C ARG A 38 -13.35 -1.71 -1.51
N THR A 39 -14.57 -2.20 -1.73
CA THR A 39 -14.93 -3.61 -1.48
C THR A 39 -14.75 -4.46 -2.75
N GLU A 40 -14.87 -3.86 -3.94
CA GLU A 40 -14.64 -4.54 -5.22
C GLU A 40 -13.15 -4.71 -5.58
N ASP A 41 -12.24 -3.96 -4.94
CA ASP A 41 -10.79 -4.00 -5.24
C ASP A 41 -10.06 -5.18 -4.55
N VAL A 42 -10.73 -5.89 -3.65
CA VAL A 42 -10.17 -6.98 -2.80
C VAL A 42 -9.76 -8.23 -3.58
N GLY A 43 -9.99 -8.27 -4.90
CA GLY A 43 -9.55 -9.35 -5.79
C GLY A 43 -8.89 -8.88 -7.09
N LYS A 44 -8.58 -7.59 -7.22
CA LYS A 44 -7.97 -7.04 -8.44
C LYS A 44 -6.46 -6.90 -8.25
N THR A 45 -5.69 -7.65 -9.02
CA THR A 45 -4.24 -7.45 -9.11
C THR A 45 -3.96 -6.03 -9.61
N ASP A 46 -3.00 -5.36 -8.99
CA ASP A 46 -2.59 -4.02 -9.39
C ASP A 46 -2.04 -4.05 -10.84
N PRO A 47 -2.62 -3.27 -11.78
CA PRO A 47 -2.23 -3.32 -13.19
C PRO A 47 -0.78 -2.87 -13.44
N LEU A 48 -0.16 -2.14 -12.52
CA LEU A 48 1.25 -1.77 -12.61
C LEU A 48 2.16 -2.96 -12.29
N LEU A 49 1.70 -3.93 -11.49
CA LEU A 49 2.44 -5.17 -11.20
C LEU A 49 2.26 -6.24 -12.31
N GLU A 50 1.12 -6.24 -13.01
CA GLU A 50 0.93 -7.06 -14.21
C GLU A 50 1.79 -6.55 -15.39
N ASN A 51 1.78 -5.22 -15.60
CA ASN A 51 2.49 -4.56 -16.69
C ASN A 51 3.43 -3.43 -16.19
N PRO A 52 4.52 -3.80 -15.49
CA PRO A 52 5.51 -2.86 -14.99
C PRO A 52 6.23 -2.13 -16.12
N GLN A 53 6.59 -0.89 -15.85
CA GLN A 53 7.31 0.03 -16.74
C GLN A 53 8.47 0.68 -15.98
N VAL A 54 9.52 1.06 -16.73
CA VAL A 54 10.62 1.86 -16.16
C VAL A 54 10.06 3.19 -15.68
N GLY A 55 10.36 3.55 -14.43
CA GLY A 55 9.81 4.72 -13.75
C GLY A 55 8.65 4.42 -12.81
N ASP A 56 8.10 3.20 -12.79
CA ASP A 56 7.13 2.79 -11.77
C ASP A 56 7.75 2.81 -10.37
N LEU A 57 6.94 3.21 -9.39
CA LEU A 57 7.31 3.32 -7.99
C LEU A 57 6.43 2.43 -7.13
N TYR A 58 7.04 1.72 -6.19
CA TYR A 58 6.33 0.88 -5.22
C TYR A 58 6.68 1.32 -3.80
N ALA A 59 5.67 1.67 -2.99
CA ALA A 59 5.86 1.71 -1.54
C ALA A 59 5.93 0.27 -1.04
N ALA A 60 6.98 -0.07 -0.30
CA ALA A 60 7.30 -1.45 0.03
C ALA A 60 7.95 -1.61 1.40
N LYS A 61 7.96 -2.85 1.92
CA LYS A 61 8.78 -3.27 3.06
C LYS A 61 10.17 -3.61 2.55
N LEU A 62 11.07 -2.64 2.59
CA LEU A 62 12.41 -2.76 2.04
C LEU A 62 13.23 -3.85 2.76
N SER A 63 13.04 -4.03 4.07
CA SER A 63 13.73 -5.10 4.83
C SER A 63 13.30 -6.54 4.46
N ALA A 64 12.22 -6.72 3.67
CA ALA A 64 11.83 -8.02 3.10
C ALA A 64 12.29 -8.22 1.64
N ILE A 65 12.69 -7.15 0.94
CA ILE A 65 12.96 -7.17 -0.51
C ILE A 65 14.44 -6.92 -0.84
N SER A 66 15.13 -6.09 -0.07
CA SER A 66 16.57 -5.85 -0.26
C SER A 66 17.41 -7.04 0.20
N ALA A 67 18.52 -7.25 -0.52
CA ALA A 67 19.54 -8.23 -0.16
C ALA A 67 20.60 -7.66 0.83
N ILE A 68 20.62 -6.35 1.04
CA ILE A 68 21.51 -5.64 1.96
C ILE A 68 20.65 -5.12 3.12
N GLY A 69 20.77 -5.75 4.29
CA GLY A 69 19.89 -5.44 5.41
C GLY A 69 19.90 -3.95 5.79
N PHE A 70 18.71 -3.33 5.83
CA PHE A 70 18.51 -2.00 6.44
C PHE A 70 18.80 -1.97 7.95
N SER A 71 19.13 -3.12 8.53
CA SER A 71 19.87 -3.22 9.78
C SER A 71 21.24 -2.55 9.63
N ASP A 72 21.31 -1.26 10.01
CA ASP A 72 22.57 -0.57 10.27
C ASP A 72 23.47 -1.49 11.12
N ALA A 73 24.71 -1.72 10.68
CA ALA A 73 25.60 -2.78 11.19
C ALA A 73 26.08 -2.59 12.65
N ARG A 74 25.38 -1.74 13.41
CA ARG A 74 25.51 -1.48 14.84
C ARG A 74 24.43 -2.15 15.69
N ASN A 75 23.34 -2.66 15.11
CA ASN A 75 22.25 -3.26 15.86
C ASN A 75 21.85 -4.62 15.28
N ASN A 76 22.11 -5.70 16.03
CA ASN A 76 21.86 -7.10 15.62
C ASN A 76 20.37 -7.48 15.71
N ASN A 77 19.46 -6.56 15.39
CA ASN A 77 18.03 -6.82 15.25
C ASN A 77 17.70 -6.92 13.76
N THR A 78 17.67 -8.15 13.25
CA THR A 78 17.23 -8.48 11.89
C THR A 78 15.72 -8.30 11.67
N ASP A 79 14.98 -7.99 12.72
CA ASP A 79 13.52 -8.11 12.80
C ASP A 79 12.81 -6.75 12.71
N GLU A 80 13.55 -5.64 12.51
CA GLU A 80 12.95 -4.31 12.38
C GLU A 80 12.39 -4.10 10.96
N GLU A 81 11.08 -3.87 10.86
CA GLU A 81 10.42 -3.61 9.57
C GLU A 81 10.74 -2.21 9.05
N VAL A 82 11.54 -2.14 7.99
CA VAL A 82 11.88 -0.89 7.31
C VAL A 82 11.08 -0.78 6.02
N PHE A 83 10.42 0.36 5.83
CA PHE A 83 9.55 0.66 4.70
C PHE A 83 10.05 1.88 3.93
N GLY A 84 9.84 1.93 2.61
CA GLY A 84 10.26 3.06 1.79
C GLY A 84 9.87 2.83 0.34
N LEU A 85 10.54 3.52 -0.59
CA LEU A 85 10.24 3.41 -2.01
C LEU A 85 11.21 2.46 -2.75
N LEU A 86 10.63 1.72 -3.70
CA LEU A 86 11.34 1.04 -4.78
C LEU A 86 11.03 1.76 -6.09
N LYS A 87 12.00 1.83 -7.00
CA LYS A 87 11.83 2.38 -8.35
C LYS A 87 12.27 1.37 -9.41
N VAL A 88 11.40 1.07 -10.37
CA VAL A 88 11.71 0.21 -11.52
C VAL A 88 12.66 0.94 -12.47
N VAL A 89 13.85 0.38 -12.69
CA VAL A 89 14.87 0.91 -13.61
C VAL A 89 15.10 0.07 -14.86
N GLU A 90 14.65 -1.20 -14.85
CA GLU A 90 14.71 -2.08 -16.02
C GLU A 90 13.51 -3.03 -16.01
N VAL A 91 12.96 -3.33 -17.20
CA VAL A 91 11.88 -4.31 -17.38
C VAL A 91 12.30 -5.31 -18.45
N LYS A 92 12.24 -6.60 -18.10
CA LYS A 92 12.52 -7.75 -18.97
C LYS A 92 11.23 -8.56 -19.20
N ALA A 93 11.34 -9.62 -19.98
CA ALA A 93 10.23 -10.53 -20.25
C ALA A 93 9.72 -11.24 -18.98
N ASP A 94 10.64 -11.66 -18.11
CA ASP A 94 10.39 -12.48 -16.92
C ASP A 94 10.63 -11.75 -15.58
N SER A 95 11.30 -10.60 -15.62
CA SER A 95 11.85 -9.93 -14.45
C SER A 95 11.77 -8.40 -14.55
N VAL A 96 11.88 -7.72 -13.41
CA VAL A 96 12.14 -6.28 -13.31
C VAL A 96 13.36 -6.07 -12.43
N VAL A 97 14.09 -4.98 -12.69
CA VAL A 97 15.14 -4.51 -11.78
C VAL A 97 14.63 -3.26 -11.07
N VAL A 98 14.66 -3.29 -9.75
CA VAL A 98 14.34 -2.14 -8.90
C VAL A 98 15.57 -1.64 -8.15
N ILE A 99 15.56 -0.35 -7.85
CA ILE A 99 16.49 0.29 -6.91
C ILE A 99 15.72 0.80 -5.69
N THR A 100 16.39 0.91 -4.55
CA THR A 100 15.81 1.38 -3.28
C THR A 100 15.97 2.89 -3.10
N GLU A 101 15.18 3.44 -2.19
CA GLU A 101 15.41 4.76 -1.60
C GLU A 101 16.54 4.71 -0.55
N ASN A 102 17.36 5.76 -0.49
CA ASN A 102 18.44 5.94 0.48
C ASN A 102 17.97 6.20 1.93
N SER A 103 16.69 5.97 2.22
CA SER A 103 16.00 6.34 3.45
C SER A 103 14.87 5.35 3.73
N GLY A 104 14.51 5.23 4.99
CA GLY A 104 13.53 4.26 5.45
C GLY A 104 12.70 4.78 6.60
N TRP A 105 11.47 4.28 6.65
CA TRP A 105 10.46 4.56 7.66
C TRP A 105 10.25 3.32 8.53
N PRO A 106 10.07 3.47 9.85
CA PRO A 106 9.72 2.35 10.74
C PRO A 106 8.23 1.93 10.61
N ASN A 107 7.53 2.37 9.55
CA ASN A 107 6.13 2.02 9.30
C ASN A 107 5.71 2.30 7.85
N ALA A 108 4.75 1.49 7.37
CA ALA A 108 4.15 1.61 6.04
C ALA A 108 3.35 2.92 5.77
N ARG A 109 3.15 3.81 6.74
CA ARG A 109 2.48 5.10 6.50
C ARG A 109 3.45 6.13 5.92
N GLY A 110 4.70 6.14 6.36
CA GLY A 110 5.75 7.00 5.80
C GLY A 110 5.94 6.75 4.31
N ALA A 111 6.26 5.52 3.92
CA ALA A 111 6.44 5.12 2.52
C ALA A 111 5.25 5.47 1.61
N ARG A 112 4.00 5.27 2.09
CA ARG A 112 2.80 5.69 1.32
C ARG A 112 2.67 7.21 1.20
N ASN A 113 3.06 7.98 2.21
CA ASN A 113 3.02 9.44 2.15
C ASN A 113 4.02 9.96 1.12
N ASP A 114 5.23 9.41 1.09
CA ASP A 114 6.27 9.81 0.13
C ASP A 114 5.91 9.39 -1.29
N LEU A 115 5.39 8.17 -1.49
CA LEU A 115 4.88 7.70 -2.79
C LEU A 115 3.82 8.66 -3.35
N ARG A 116 2.96 9.22 -2.50
CA ARG A 116 1.89 10.16 -2.88
C ARG A 116 2.35 11.63 -2.93
N GLY A 117 3.53 11.92 -2.41
CA GLY A 117 4.07 13.27 -2.25
C GLY A 117 4.81 13.80 -3.48
N ASP A 118 5.67 14.79 -3.22
CA ASP A 118 6.64 15.33 -4.16
C ASP A 118 7.97 14.60 -4.02
N LEU A 119 8.44 14.01 -5.11
CA LEU A 119 9.56 13.06 -5.12
C LEU A 119 10.94 13.73 -5.29
N LYS A 120 10.99 15.07 -5.41
CA LYS A 120 12.24 15.83 -5.68
C LYS A 120 13.35 15.61 -4.66
N ASN A 121 13.00 15.26 -3.42
CA ASN A 121 13.95 15.08 -2.32
C ASN A 121 14.27 13.59 -2.05
N ILE A 122 13.67 12.67 -2.81
CA ILE A 122 13.92 11.22 -2.66
C ILE A 122 15.26 10.90 -3.32
N GLY A 123 16.24 10.53 -2.50
CA GLY A 123 17.52 9.98 -2.95
C GLY A 123 17.38 8.50 -3.25
N TRP A 124 17.92 8.05 -4.39
CA TRP A 124 17.89 6.64 -4.80
C TRP A 124 19.29 6.01 -4.65
N ASP A 125 19.33 4.74 -4.27
CA ASP A 125 20.55 3.94 -4.29
C ASP A 125 20.74 3.37 -5.71
N GLU A 126 21.56 3.99 -6.54
CA GLU A 126 21.81 3.47 -7.90
C GLU A 126 22.79 2.28 -7.93
N GLU A 127 23.45 1.97 -6.81
CA GLU A 127 24.36 0.84 -6.65
C GLU A 127 23.60 -0.44 -6.29
N GLU A 128 22.57 -0.36 -5.44
CA GLU A 128 21.67 -1.48 -5.15
C GLU A 128 20.73 -1.77 -6.34
N ARG A 129 20.84 -2.98 -6.91
CA ARG A 129 19.99 -3.46 -8.01
C ARG A 129 19.36 -4.81 -7.69
N ILE A 130 18.10 -4.78 -7.29
CA ILE A 130 17.34 -5.97 -6.88
C ILE A 130 16.55 -6.51 -8.09
N ILE A 131 16.70 -7.80 -8.37
CA ILE A 131 15.98 -8.48 -9.45
C ILE A 131 14.75 -9.18 -8.88
N LEU A 132 13.56 -8.75 -9.30
CA LEU A 132 12.28 -9.37 -8.93
C LEU A 132 11.69 -10.11 -10.13
N LYS A 133 11.16 -11.33 -9.95
CA LYS A 133 10.45 -12.01 -11.04
C LYS A 133 9.06 -11.39 -11.22
N ARG A 134 8.66 -11.13 -12.47
CA ARG A 134 7.36 -10.51 -12.78
C ARG A 134 6.18 -11.32 -12.26
N GLN A 135 6.27 -12.66 -12.34
CA GLN A 135 5.26 -13.58 -11.81
C GLN A 135 5.11 -13.53 -10.28
N GLU A 136 6.09 -12.98 -9.55
CA GLU A 136 6.08 -12.89 -8.08
C GLU A 136 5.55 -11.54 -7.57
N LEU A 137 5.50 -10.49 -8.42
CA LEU A 137 5.04 -9.15 -8.02
C LEU A 137 3.61 -9.14 -7.40
N PRO A 138 2.60 -9.86 -7.95
CA PRO A 138 1.28 -9.94 -7.31
C PRO A 138 1.33 -10.60 -5.93
N ALA A 139 2.22 -11.57 -5.71
CA ALA A 139 2.37 -12.24 -4.43
C ALA A 139 3.05 -11.34 -3.39
N LEU A 140 4.05 -10.56 -3.80
CA LEU A 140 4.65 -9.52 -2.93
C LEU A 140 3.60 -8.51 -2.46
N MET A 141 2.64 -8.14 -3.30
CA MET A 141 1.54 -7.25 -2.88
C MET A 141 0.53 -7.96 -1.96
N ALA A 142 0.17 -9.21 -2.26
CA ALA A 142 -0.73 -10.00 -1.42
C ALA A 142 -0.14 -10.27 -0.01
N ASN A 143 1.18 -10.40 0.11
CA ASN A 143 1.90 -10.54 1.37
C ASN A 143 2.05 -9.22 2.14
N GLY A 144 1.84 -8.08 1.49
CA GLY A 144 2.10 -6.75 2.06
C GLY A 144 3.56 -6.31 2.01
N ASP A 145 4.40 -6.99 1.22
CA ASP A 145 5.79 -6.59 0.96
C ASP A 145 5.83 -5.45 -0.07
N ILE A 146 4.94 -5.47 -1.06
CA ILE A 146 4.52 -4.29 -1.84
C ILE A 146 3.19 -3.81 -1.28
N ILE A 147 3.04 -2.50 -1.12
CA ILE A 147 1.99 -1.91 -0.27
C ILE A 147 1.10 -0.95 -1.05
N GLU A 148 1.67 -0.24 -2.03
CA GLU A 148 0.99 0.69 -2.92
C GLU A 148 1.91 0.97 -4.13
N THR A 149 1.34 1.23 -5.31
CA THR A 149 2.11 1.54 -6.52
C THR A 149 1.74 2.91 -7.09
N ARG A 150 2.65 3.49 -7.88
CA ARG A 150 2.44 4.74 -8.62
C ARG A 150 3.24 4.72 -9.91
N ARG A 151 2.60 5.11 -11.01
CA ARG A 151 3.26 5.52 -12.27
C ARG A 151 3.38 7.05 -12.31
N LEU A 152 4.46 7.54 -12.89
CA LEU A 152 4.71 8.98 -13.11
C LEU A 152 4.23 9.44 -14.50
#